data_AF-A0A645B9V0-F1
#
_entry.id   AF-A0A645B9V0-F1
#
_cell.length_a   1.000
_cell.length_b   1.000
_cell.length_c   1.000
_cell.angle_alpha   90.00
_cell.angle_beta   90.00
_cell.angle_gamma   90.00
#
_symmetry.space_group_name_H-M   'P 1'
#
loop_
_entity.id
_entity.type
_entity.pdbx_description
1 polymer ?
#
loop_
_entity_poly.entity_id
_entity_poly.type
_entity_poly.pdbx_seq_one_letter_code
_entity_poly.pdbx_strand_id
1 'polypeptide(L)'
;MVTAKQLPADKKRGFLVGTDDYMTKPVDTEEMLLRIKALLRRSHIVSERKLTIGGVELDYDALTVTRGEDKQTLPQKEFYLLYKLLSYPDKIFTRIQLMDEIWGMESESGDTTINVHINRLRRRFECYQEFEIVSIRGLGYKAVKRV
;
A
#
# COMPACT_ATOMS: atom_id res chain seq x y z
N MET A 1 -18.89 16.74 -6.52
CA MET A 1 -19.79 17.59 -7.33
C MET A 1 -20.81 18.26 -6.40
N VAL A 2 -20.95 19.59 -6.49
CA VAL A 2 -21.97 20.35 -5.75
C VAL A 2 -22.98 20.94 -6.74
N THR A 3 -24.28 20.72 -6.53
CA THR A 3 -25.31 21.08 -7.52
C THR A 3 -26.67 21.39 -6.89
N ALA A 4 -27.54 22.10 -7.61
CA ALA A 4 -28.93 22.31 -7.20
C ALA A 4 -29.87 21.17 -7.66
N LYS A 5 -29.36 20.21 -8.44
CA LYS A 5 -30.15 19.07 -8.93
C LYS A 5 -30.34 18.03 -7.83
N GLN A 6 -31.55 17.93 -7.30
CA GLN A 6 -31.85 17.13 -6.10
C GLN A 6 -32.48 15.77 -6.38
N LEU A 7 -32.91 15.50 -7.62
CA LEU A 7 -33.62 14.27 -7.93
C LEU A 7 -32.70 13.05 -7.75
N PRO A 8 -33.22 11.91 -7.26
CA PRO A 8 -32.44 10.67 -7.17
C PRO A 8 -31.81 10.24 -8.50
N ALA A 9 -32.52 10.49 -9.61
CA ALA A 9 -32.01 10.24 -10.96
C ALA A 9 -30.77 11.09 -11.31
N ASP A 10 -30.72 12.35 -10.85
CA ASP A 10 -29.59 13.24 -11.07
C ASP A 10 -28.37 12.82 -10.26
N LYS A 11 -28.57 12.38 -9.01
CA LYS A 11 -27.51 11.79 -8.18
C LYS A 11 -26.93 10.54 -8.83
N LYS A 12 -27.81 9.60 -9.24
CA LYS A 12 -27.40 8.37 -9.92
C LYS A 12 -26.60 8.67 -11.19
N ARG A 13 -27.09 9.60 -12.01
CA ARG A 13 -26.38 10.03 -13.22
C ARG A 13 -25.01 10.64 -12.89
N GLY A 14 -24.93 11.48 -11.86
CA GLY A 14 -23.66 12.07 -11.42
C GLY A 14 -22.60 11.02 -11.11
N PHE A 15 -22.96 9.99 -10.34
CA PHE A 15 -22.05 8.88 -10.04
C PHE A 15 -21.70 8.06 -11.28
N LEU A 16 -22.66 7.76 -12.17
CA LEU A 16 -22.39 7.02 -13.41
C LEU A 16 -21.44 7.73 -14.37
N VAL A 17 -21.40 9.07 -14.33
CA VAL A 17 -20.49 9.89 -15.14
C VAL A 17 -19.09 10.03 -14.48
N GLY A 18 -18.87 9.42 -13.31
CA GLY A 18 -17.55 9.30 -12.68
C GLY A 18 -17.26 10.33 -11.59
N THR A 19 -18.28 10.95 -11.01
CA THR A 19 -18.10 11.78 -9.80
C THR A 19 -17.86 10.91 -8.57
N ASP A 20 -16.82 11.22 -7.79
CA ASP A 20 -16.50 10.52 -6.53
C ASP A 20 -17.44 10.84 -5.35
N ASP A 21 -18.09 12.01 -5.38
CA ASP A 21 -19.05 12.43 -4.35
C ASP A 21 -20.06 13.47 -4.87
N TYR A 22 -21.31 13.41 -4.41
CA TYR A 22 -22.42 14.25 -4.90
C TYR A 22 -23.15 14.93 -3.74
N MET A 23 -23.15 16.27 -3.72
CA MET A 23 -23.85 17.09 -2.73
C MET A 23 -24.85 18.05 -3.39
N THR A 24 -26.00 18.22 -2.74
CA THR A 24 -27.08 19.08 -3.19
C THR A 24 -27.15 20.37 -2.39
N LYS A 25 -27.41 21.51 -3.04
CA LYS A 25 -27.63 22.79 -2.36
C LYS A 25 -28.99 22.82 -1.62
N PRO A 26 -29.14 23.59 -0.53
CA PRO A 26 -28.09 24.35 0.17
C PRO A 26 -27.12 23.40 0.89
N VAL A 27 -25.84 23.72 0.85
CA VAL A 27 -24.78 22.85 1.37
C VAL A 27 -24.50 23.20 2.83
N ASP A 28 -24.46 22.20 3.69
CA ASP A 28 -23.83 22.33 5.00
C ASP A 28 -22.30 22.35 4.82
N THR A 29 -21.69 23.47 5.19
CA THR A 29 -20.25 23.68 5.09
C THR A 29 -19.43 22.71 5.94
N GLU A 30 -19.92 22.29 7.12
CA GLU A 30 -19.23 21.31 7.94
C GLU A 30 -19.27 19.92 7.31
N GLU A 31 -20.44 19.50 6.81
CA GLU A 31 -20.58 18.23 6.08
C GLU A 31 -19.67 18.20 4.84
N MET A 32 -19.63 19.30 4.09
CA MET A 32 -18.77 19.44 2.92
C MET A 32 -17.28 19.30 3.29
N LEU A 33 -16.84 19.95 4.38
CA LEU A 33 -15.47 19.82 4.86
C LEU A 33 -15.13 18.39 5.29
N LEU A 34 -16.05 17.69 5.98
CA LEU A 34 -15.85 16.28 6.37
C LEU A 34 -15.73 15.36 5.15
N ARG A 35 -16.56 15.55 4.13
CA ARG A 35 -16.51 14.80 2.87
C ARG A 35 -15.22 15.06 2.09
N ILE A 36 -14.78 16.32 2.01
CA ILE A 36 -13.47 16.68 1.41
C ILE A 36 -12.34 15.98 2.16
N LYS A 37 -12.31 16.04 3.50
CA LYS A 37 -11.29 15.35 4.31
C LYS A 37 -11.32 13.84 4.09
N ALA A 38 -12.49 13.22 3.94
CA ALA A 38 -12.61 11.79 3.67
C ALA A 38 -12.10 11.40 2.27
N LEU A 39 -12.41 12.22 1.25
CA LEU A 39 -11.87 12.06 -0.11
C LEU A 39 -10.35 12.21 -0.13
N LEU A 40 -9.83 13.24 0.55
CA LEU A 40 -8.40 13.48 0.67
C LEU A 40 -7.71 12.37 1.46
N ARG A 41 -8.31 11.82 2.53
CA ARG A 41 -7.73 10.66 3.23
C ARG A 41 -7.61 9.45 2.32
N ARG A 42 -8.62 9.20 1.48
CA ARG A 42 -8.60 8.13 0.47
C ARG A 42 -7.54 8.37 -0.61
N SER A 43 -7.29 9.63 -0.99
CA SER A 43 -6.17 9.97 -1.88
C SER A 43 -4.81 10.00 -1.17
N HIS A 44 -4.75 10.33 0.12
CA HIS A 44 -3.53 10.34 0.94
C HIS A 44 -3.08 8.93 1.28
N ILE A 45 -3.98 7.95 1.39
CA ILE A 45 -3.58 6.52 1.39
C ILE A 45 -2.85 6.14 0.07
N VAL A 46 -3.08 6.89 -1.01
CA VAL A 46 -2.37 6.74 -2.30
C VAL A 46 -1.18 7.70 -2.42
N SER A 47 -1.17 8.84 -1.70
CA SER A 47 -0.21 9.94 -1.85
C SER A 47 0.86 9.99 -0.76
N GLU A 48 0.54 9.63 0.47
CA GLU A 48 1.54 9.33 1.48
C GLU A 48 2.04 7.94 1.12
N ARG A 49 3.24 7.92 0.55
CA ARG A 49 4.07 6.76 0.26
C ARG A 49 4.45 6.04 1.58
N LYS A 50 3.45 5.75 2.40
CA LYS A 50 3.52 5.26 3.77
C LYS A 50 2.55 4.12 3.95
N LEU A 51 2.98 3.10 4.69
CA LEU A 51 2.20 1.90 4.93
C LEU A 51 2.26 1.55 6.41
N THR A 52 1.10 1.50 7.07
CA THR A 52 0.99 1.15 8.50
C THR A 52 0.38 -0.23 8.69
N ILE A 53 0.98 -1.05 9.56
CA ILE A 53 0.56 -2.41 9.90
C ILE A 53 0.77 -2.62 11.39
N GLY A 54 -0.31 -2.62 12.16
CA GLY A 54 -0.22 -2.65 13.63
C GLY A 54 0.64 -1.49 14.12
N GLY A 55 1.68 -1.80 14.90
CA GLY A 55 2.66 -0.82 15.39
C GLY A 55 3.81 -0.50 14.43
N VAL A 56 3.79 -1.00 13.18
CA VAL A 56 4.87 -0.83 12.20
C VAL A 56 4.46 0.16 11.12
N GLU A 57 5.33 1.13 10.82
CA GLU A 57 5.17 2.09 9.73
C GLU A 57 6.34 1.98 8.75
N LEU A 58 6.03 1.82 7.46
CA LEU A 58 7.00 1.92 6.37
C LEU A 58 6.82 3.28 5.70
N ASP A 59 7.91 4.01 5.49
CA ASP A 59 7.97 5.27 4.76
C ASP A 59 8.85 5.06 3.52
N TYR A 60 8.22 5.13 2.35
CA TYR A 60 8.85 4.81 1.06
C TYR A 60 9.74 5.93 0.54
N ASP A 61 9.45 7.18 0.85
CA ASP A 61 10.34 8.28 0.44
C ASP A 61 11.60 8.29 1.30
N ALA A 62 11.50 7.93 2.58
CA ALA A 62 12.65 7.78 3.48
C ALA A 62 13.32 6.40 3.42
N LEU A 63 12.71 5.40 2.78
CA LEU A 63 13.11 3.98 2.80
C LEU A 63 13.29 3.44 4.23
N THR A 64 12.42 3.87 5.15
CA THR A 64 12.52 3.53 6.58
C THR A 64 11.37 2.68 7.07
N VAL A 65 11.66 1.81 8.04
CA VAL A 65 10.67 1.05 8.81
C VAL A 65 10.78 1.48 10.27
N THR A 66 9.65 1.82 10.88
CA THR A 66 9.56 2.29 12.27
C THR A 66 8.64 1.37 13.06
N ARG A 67 9.02 1.00 14.28
CA ARG A 67 8.17 0.27 15.25
C ARG A 67 8.34 0.88 16.63
N GLY A 68 7.35 1.64 17.09
CA GLY A 68 7.51 2.45 18.30
C GLY A 68 8.61 3.50 18.11
N GLU A 69 9.64 3.49 18.97
CA GLU A 69 10.79 4.39 18.87
C GLU A 69 11.91 3.86 17.95
N ASP A 70 11.87 2.58 17.58
CA ASP A 70 12.89 1.96 16.75
C ASP A 70 12.65 2.29 15.27
N LYS A 71 13.49 3.17 14.72
CA LYS A 71 13.50 3.53 13.30
C LYS A 71 14.76 3.01 12.62
N GLN A 72 14.59 2.27 11.52
CA GLN A 72 15.70 1.77 10.70
C GLN A 72 15.49 2.08 9.21
N THR A 73 16.56 2.51 8.53
CA THR A 73 16.61 2.61 7.07
C THR A 73 17.00 1.27 6.47
N LEU A 74 16.31 0.84 5.42
CA LEU A 74 16.62 -0.39 4.70
C LEU A 74 17.38 -0.09 3.40
N PRO A 75 18.22 -1.04 2.93
CA PRO A 75 18.69 -1.01 1.56
C PRO A 75 17.52 -0.94 0.58
N GLN A 76 17.64 -0.13 -0.47
CA GLN A 76 16.54 0.22 -1.37
C GLN A 76 15.75 -0.99 -1.90
N LYS A 77 16.45 -2.03 -2.39
CA LYS A 77 15.79 -3.23 -2.94
C LYS A 77 15.10 -4.06 -1.86
N GLU A 78 15.68 -4.15 -0.66
CA GLU A 78 15.03 -4.80 0.50
C GLU A 78 13.77 -4.05 0.91
N PHE A 79 13.83 -2.72 0.93
CA PHE A 79 12.68 -1.87 1.22
C PHE A 79 11.57 -2.06 0.18
N TYR A 80 11.88 -1.96 -1.12
CA TYR A 80 10.88 -2.11 -2.18
C TYR A 80 10.22 -3.49 -2.16
N LEU A 81 11.01 -4.54 -1.90
CA LEU A 81 10.49 -5.90 -1.79
C LEU A 81 9.52 -6.03 -0.60
N LEU A 82 9.92 -5.55 0.57
CA LEU A 82 9.08 -5.58 1.76
C LEU A 82 7.80 -4.75 1.57
N TYR A 83 7.96 -3.51 1.10
CA TYR A 83 6.87 -2.59 0.84
C TYR A 83 5.86 -3.18 -0.14
N LYS A 84 6.34 -3.73 -1.27
CA LYS A 84 5.48 -4.35 -2.28
C LYS A 84 4.65 -5.49 -1.70
N LEU A 85 5.28 -6.42 -0.97
CA LEU A 85 4.57 -7.56 -0.39
C LEU A 85 3.53 -7.10 0.64
N LEU A 86 3.86 -6.11 1.47
CA LEU A 86 2.99 -5.61 2.53
C LEU A 86 1.89 -4.65 2.04
N SER A 87 2.09 -3.99 0.90
CA SER A 87 1.04 -3.22 0.21
C SER A 87 -0.09 -4.11 -0.31
N TYR A 88 0.20 -5.38 -0.60
CA TYR A 88 -0.78 -6.35 -1.09
C TYR A 88 -0.75 -7.65 -0.25
N PRO A 89 -1.22 -7.61 1.01
CA PRO A 89 -1.25 -8.78 1.86
C PRO A 89 -2.04 -9.93 1.23
N ASP A 90 -1.60 -11.16 1.52
CA ASP A 90 -2.14 -12.41 1.01
C ASP A 90 -2.06 -12.63 -0.50
N LYS A 91 -1.68 -11.62 -1.28
CA LYS A 91 -1.39 -11.75 -2.70
C LYS A 91 -0.05 -12.45 -2.91
N ILE A 92 -0.07 -13.48 -3.75
CA ILE A 92 1.15 -14.19 -4.17
C ILE A 92 1.78 -13.43 -5.33
N PHE A 93 3.07 -13.13 -5.21
CA PHE A 93 3.90 -12.64 -6.29
C PHE A 93 4.88 -13.74 -6.71
N THR A 94 5.02 -13.96 -8.01
CA THR A 94 6.01 -14.90 -8.52
C THR A 94 7.42 -14.30 -8.40
N ARG A 95 8.45 -15.15 -8.40
CA ARG A 95 9.85 -14.68 -8.36
C ARG A 95 10.16 -13.75 -9.53
N ILE A 96 9.71 -14.11 -10.72
CA ILE A 96 9.87 -13.32 -11.94
C ILE A 96 9.18 -11.96 -11.79
N GLN A 97 7.93 -11.90 -11.30
CA GLN A 97 7.25 -10.63 -11.07
C GLN A 97 8.00 -9.71 -10.10
N LEU A 98 8.52 -10.27 -9.00
CA LEU A 98 9.30 -9.50 -8.03
C LEU A 98 10.63 -9.03 -8.61
N MET A 99 11.26 -9.86 -9.45
CA MET A 99 12.51 -9.49 -10.14
C MET A 99 12.27 -8.35 -11.13
N ASP A 100 11.31 -8.52 -12.04
CA ASP A 100 11.01 -7.56 -13.10
C ASP A 100 10.62 -6.21 -12.51
N GLU A 101 9.81 -6.20 -11.46
CA GLU A 101 9.32 -4.97 -10.85
C GLU A 101 10.40 -4.23 -10.04
N ILE A 102 11.27 -4.96 -9.34
CA ILE A 102 12.21 -4.35 -8.38
C ILE A 102 13.62 -4.19 -8.96
N TRP A 103 14.10 -5.12 -9.78
CA TRP A 103 15.42 -5.08 -10.44
C TRP A 103 15.35 -4.64 -11.90
N GLY A 104 14.20 -4.83 -12.57
CA GLY A 104 14.01 -4.52 -13.99
C GLY A 104 14.27 -5.73 -14.88
N MET A 105 13.62 -5.73 -16.06
CA MET A 105 13.67 -6.86 -17.00
C MET A 105 15.07 -7.12 -17.61
N GLU A 106 15.97 -6.14 -17.56
CA GLU A 106 17.35 -6.27 -18.07
C GLU A 106 18.34 -6.77 -17.02
N SER A 107 17.88 -7.06 -15.79
CA SER A 107 18.80 -7.50 -14.75
C SER A 107 19.33 -8.91 -15.05
N GLU A 108 20.66 -9.07 -15.10
CA GLU A 108 21.32 -10.39 -15.17
C GLU A 108 21.21 -11.19 -13.85
N SER A 109 20.49 -10.63 -12.87
CA SER A 109 20.29 -11.21 -11.56
C SER A 109 19.29 -12.37 -11.65
N GLY A 110 19.73 -13.58 -11.33
CA GLY A 110 18.85 -14.75 -11.31
C GLY A 110 17.89 -14.77 -10.11
N ASP A 111 16.86 -15.63 -10.18
CA ASP A 111 15.84 -15.89 -9.16
C ASP A 111 16.40 -16.09 -7.72
N THR A 112 17.64 -16.55 -7.61
CA THR A 112 18.35 -16.74 -6.34
C THR A 112 18.53 -15.43 -5.58
N THR A 113 18.60 -14.30 -6.27
CA THR A 113 18.73 -12.96 -5.68
C THR A 113 17.51 -12.63 -4.81
N ILE A 114 16.30 -12.95 -5.27
CA ILE A 114 15.08 -12.75 -4.48
C ILE A 114 15.15 -13.57 -3.20
N ASN A 115 15.55 -14.84 -3.28
CA ASN A 115 15.66 -15.71 -2.10
C ASN A 115 16.62 -15.12 -1.05
N VAL A 116 17.76 -14.57 -1.48
CA VAL A 116 18.73 -13.93 -0.57
C VAL A 116 18.11 -12.74 0.14
N HIS A 117 17.43 -11.85 -0.58
CA HIS A 117 16.80 -10.66 0.00
C HIS A 117 15.62 -11.02 0.92
N ILE A 118 14.81 -12.02 0.57
CA ILE A 118 13.75 -12.53 1.44
C ILE A 118 14.31 -13.09 2.74
N ASN A 119 15.40 -13.87 2.68
CA ASN A 119 16.01 -14.44 3.88
C ASN A 119 16.62 -13.35 4.78
N ARG A 120 17.22 -12.30 4.20
CA ARG A 120 17.70 -11.13 4.96
C ARG A 120 16.55 -10.39 5.63
N LEU A 121 15.45 -10.14 4.90
CA LEU A 121 14.26 -9.50 5.45
C LEU A 121 13.66 -10.31 6.60
N ARG A 122 13.49 -11.64 6.43
CA ARG A 122 12.98 -12.52 7.49
C ARG A 122 13.82 -12.47 8.74
N ARG A 123 15.15 -12.56 8.60
CA ARG A 123 16.07 -12.48 9.75
C ARG A 123 16.03 -11.11 10.43
N ARG A 124 15.98 -10.04 9.64
CA ARG A 124 15.93 -8.66 10.16
C ARG A 124 14.65 -8.38 10.94
N PHE A 125 13.52 -8.94 10.50
CA PHE A 125 12.20 -8.71 11.09
C PHE A 125 11.68 -9.93 11.87
N GLU A 126 12.56 -10.80 12.35
CA GLU A 126 12.16 -12.04 13.06
C GLU A 126 11.37 -11.76 14.35
N CYS A 127 11.63 -10.62 15.00
CA CYS A 127 10.93 -10.18 16.20
C CYS A 127 9.63 -9.39 15.94
N TYR A 128 9.29 -9.14 14.67
CA TYR A 128 8.10 -8.38 14.29
C TYR A 128 6.94 -9.36 14.13
N GLN A 129 5.91 -9.21 14.96
CA GLN A 129 4.74 -10.10 14.95
C GLN A 129 3.65 -9.61 14.02
N GLU A 130 3.68 -8.34 13.62
CA GLU A 130 2.64 -7.64 12.86
C GLU A 130 2.51 -8.16 11.42
N PHE A 131 3.57 -8.82 10.91
CA PHE A 131 3.55 -9.43 9.59
C PHE A 131 4.52 -10.62 9.49
N GLU A 132 4.30 -11.45 8.48
CA GLU A 132 5.19 -12.55 8.12
C GLU A 132 5.35 -12.63 6.60
N ILE A 133 6.57 -12.87 6.12
CA ILE A 133 6.82 -13.18 4.71
C ILE A 133 6.79 -14.70 4.53
N VAL A 134 5.88 -15.21 3.71
CA VAL A 134 5.63 -16.64 3.50
C VAL A 134 6.10 -17.09 2.11
N SER A 135 6.77 -18.24 2.06
CA SER A 135 7.19 -18.86 0.81
C SER A 135 6.06 -19.74 0.24
N ILE A 136 5.72 -19.55 -1.02
CA ILE A 136 4.80 -20.43 -1.75
C ILE A 136 5.63 -21.32 -2.68
N ARG A 137 5.67 -22.62 -2.36
CA ARG A 137 6.47 -23.60 -3.09
C ARG A 137 6.15 -23.56 -4.58
N GLY A 138 7.18 -23.46 -5.41
CA GLY A 138 7.05 -23.41 -6.87
C GLY A 138 6.57 -22.08 -7.45
N LEU A 139 6.06 -21.13 -6.67
CA LEU A 139 5.57 -19.84 -7.19
C LEU A 139 6.46 -18.65 -6.80
N GLY A 140 6.61 -18.39 -5.50
CA GLY A 140 7.22 -17.15 -5.04
C GLY A 140 6.86 -16.84 -3.59
N TYR A 141 6.42 -15.62 -3.33
CA TYR A 141 6.28 -15.08 -1.99
C TYR A 141 4.98 -14.30 -1.80
N LYS A 142 4.49 -14.27 -0.57
CA LYS A 142 3.44 -13.35 -0.12
C LYS A 142 3.80 -12.82 1.27
N ALA A 143 3.25 -11.67 1.64
CA ALA A 143 3.23 -11.27 3.05
C ALA A 143 1.83 -11.46 3.64
N VAL A 144 1.78 -11.84 4.91
CA VAL A 144 0.55 -11.98 5.70
C VAL A 144 0.62 -10.97 6.82
N LYS A 145 -0.46 -10.22 7.04
CA LYS A 145 -0.60 -9.33 8.21
C LYS A 145 -1.15 -10.15 9.36
N ARG A 146 -0.60 -9.95 10.56
CA ARG A 146 -1.16 -10.51 11.80
C ARG A 146 -1.54 -9.31 12.66
N VAL A 147 -2.85 -9.05 12.74
CA VAL A 147 -3.45 -7.98 13.56
C VAL A 147 -4.01 -8.60 14.83
#